data_AF-A0A353N530-F1
#
_entry.id   AF-A0A353N530-F1
#
_cell.length_a   1.000
_cell.length_b   1.000
_cell.length_c   1.000
_cell.angle_alpha   90.00
_cell.angle_beta   90.00
_cell.angle_gamma   90.00
#
_symmetry.space_group_name_H-M   'P 1'
#
loop_
_entity.id
_entity.type
_entity.pdbx_description
1 polymer ?
#
loop_
_entity_poly.entity_id
_entity_poly.type
_entity_poly.pdbx_seq_one_letter_code
_entity_poly.pdbx_strand_id
1 'polypeptide(L)'
;MDPLVRAEVVIGEGTKQLLVETNLTLTRAAIKIRNITAEIRNLATELIQDKIIIQGVLHKQIFFVGEDNVVHHQAEDVPFSTFIDIFGTEPGMNVQVQPVIETILFSLITPTLLHQKVVAEFFVKVTESNQLNLLEGTGPLVRLDQVIGEGTKQELIENTVILNVSAIKIDDITAEIRDLTIEVIEDKVIIQGVIHKQIFFIGLDNVEYHQAEDVEFSTFLDIPGATTGMDVVVEPTIEFIHFELLDEETLLQKVVIEFFVKVTESIQINVVLGPGALLKLDTVVGEDTKQLLVENTIVLSQAAIKIREIVARVERLMAEVIEDKVIIQGVVHKQIFFINENNLEIHQSEDVPFSTFVDIPGAVQGMDVRIKPIIETVLFELLDNITLRQKVVVELFIKVTESQQLQVQVAAPYGPYYF
;
A
#
# COMPACT_ATOMS: atom_id res chain seq x y z
N MET A 1 -2.89 30.85 6.58
CA MET A 1 -2.82 29.95 7.76
C MET A 1 -1.81 28.90 7.38
N ASP A 2 -0.89 28.60 8.28
CA ASP A 2 0.12 27.57 8.01
C ASP A 2 -0.58 26.21 7.87
N PRO A 3 -0.30 25.42 6.82
CA PRO A 3 -1.01 24.17 6.59
C PRO A 3 -0.64 23.15 7.67
N LEU A 4 -1.65 22.57 8.31
CA LEU A 4 -1.51 21.39 9.16
C LEU A 4 -1.29 20.19 8.26
N VAL A 5 -0.10 19.60 8.27
CA VAL A 5 0.24 18.47 7.41
C VAL A 5 0.58 17.26 8.24
N ARG A 6 0.28 16.08 7.69
CA ARG A 6 0.78 14.81 8.21
C ARG A 6 2.14 14.52 7.58
N ALA A 7 3.17 14.33 8.39
CA ALA A 7 4.51 14.02 7.94
C ALA A 7 5.21 13.02 8.87
N GLU A 8 6.16 12.27 8.31
CA GLU A 8 7.02 11.38 9.10
C GLU A 8 8.15 12.19 9.75
N VAL A 9 8.13 12.28 11.08
CA VAL A 9 9.21 12.83 11.88
C VAL A 9 10.25 11.74 12.11
N VAL A 10 11.51 12.03 11.80
CA VAL A 10 12.62 11.12 12.05
C VAL A 10 12.99 11.20 13.52
N ILE A 11 12.76 10.10 14.25
CA ILE A 11 13.07 9.99 15.68
C ILE A 11 14.55 9.65 15.86
N GLY A 12 15.05 8.70 15.07
CA GLY A 12 16.45 8.33 15.09
C GLY A 12 16.82 7.31 14.02
N GLU A 13 18.12 7.16 13.84
CA GLU A 13 18.71 6.22 12.91
C GLU A 13 19.88 5.50 13.57
N GLY A 14 20.14 4.28 13.13
CA GLY A 14 21.25 3.49 13.64
C GLY A 14 21.73 2.47 12.62
N THR A 15 22.99 2.09 12.74
CA THR A 15 23.59 1.05 11.90
C THR A 15 24.28 0.03 12.79
N LYS A 16 24.12 -1.26 12.47
CA LYS A 16 24.82 -2.32 13.18
C LYS A 16 25.22 -3.45 12.24
N GLN A 17 26.49 -3.85 12.33
CA GLN A 17 26.97 -5.07 11.70
C GLN A 17 26.73 -6.26 12.63
N LEU A 18 26.31 -7.37 12.03
CA LEU A 18 26.13 -8.67 12.67
C LEU A 18 27.04 -9.69 11.96
N LEU A 19 27.89 -10.35 12.74
CA LEU A 19 28.65 -11.51 12.28
C LEU A 19 27.89 -12.79 12.63
N VAL A 20 27.51 -13.55 11.61
CA VAL A 20 26.95 -14.89 11.76
C VAL A 20 28.01 -15.91 11.35
N GLU A 21 28.45 -16.71 12.32
CA GLU A 21 29.47 -17.73 12.14
C GLU A 21 28.86 -19.12 12.34
N THR A 22 28.97 -19.98 11.32
CA THR A 22 28.37 -21.32 11.32
C THR A 22 29.31 -22.38 10.78
N ASN A 23 29.10 -23.61 11.23
CA ASN A 23 29.68 -24.81 10.65
C ASN A 23 28.56 -25.65 10.05
N LEU A 24 28.62 -25.88 8.74
CA LEU A 24 27.66 -26.69 8.01
C LEU A 24 28.30 -28.03 7.62
N THR A 25 27.60 -29.12 7.94
CA THR A 25 27.93 -30.44 7.40
C THR A 25 27.30 -30.57 6.02
N LEU A 26 28.14 -30.69 4.99
CA LEU A 26 27.70 -30.95 3.62
C LEU A 26 27.15 -32.37 3.51
N THR A 27 26.03 -32.51 2.80
CA THR A 27 25.37 -33.79 2.49
C THR A 27 26.25 -34.72 1.66
N ARG A 28 27.28 -34.17 0.97
CA ARG A 28 28.25 -34.91 0.17
C ARG A 28 29.64 -34.34 0.39
N ALA A 29 30.66 -35.18 0.26
CA ALA A 29 32.05 -34.73 0.28
C ALA A 29 32.33 -33.79 -0.91
N ALA A 30 32.94 -32.65 -0.61
CA ALA A 30 33.31 -31.61 -1.54
C ALA A 30 34.83 -31.56 -1.71
N ILE A 31 35.27 -31.32 -2.94
CA ILE A 31 36.66 -30.96 -3.26
C ILE A 31 36.90 -29.48 -2.94
N LYS A 32 35.93 -28.62 -3.28
CA LYS A 32 35.98 -27.17 -3.05
C LYS A 32 34.60 -26.54 -3.07
N ILE A 33 34.48 -25.40 -2.41
CA ILE A 33 33.32 -24.52 -2.52
C ILE A 33 33.49 -23.64 -3.77
N ARG A 34 32.43 -23.54 -4.56
CA ARG A 34 32.39 -22.66 -5.74
C ARG A 34 32.04 -21.24 -5.30
N ASN A 35 30.90 -21.09 -4.65
CA ASN A 35 30.40 -19.82 -4.12
C ASN A 35 29.28 -20.09 -3.11
N ILE A 36 29.00 -19.09 -2.29
CA ILE A 36 27.84 -19.04 -1.42
C ILE A 36 27.10 -17.75 -1.78
N THR A 37 25.80 -17.83 -1.99
CA THR A 37 24.93 -16.65 -2.06
C THR A 37 24.07 -16.62 -0.81
N ALA A 38 23.78 -15.43 -0.29
CA ALA A 38 22.97 -15.28 0.89
C ALA A 38 21.97 -14.12 0.73
N GLU A 39 20.84 -14.25 1.40
CA GLU A 39 19.83 -13.20 1.52
C GLU A 39 19.18 -13.29 2.91
N ILE A 40 18.59 -12.17 3.34
CA ILE A 40 17.86 -12.11 4.60
C ILE A 40 16.37 -12.28 4.30
N ARG A 41 15.73 -13.23 5.00
CA ARG A 41 14.31 -13.55 4.87
C ARG A 41 13.60 -13.36 6.20
N ASN A 42 12.28 -13.21 6.14
CA ASN A 42 11.39 -13.16 7.30
C ASN A 42 11.85 -12.15 8.35
N LEU A 43 12.24 -10.95 7.90
CA LEU A 43 12.70 -9.90 8.79
C LEU A 43 11.51 -9.40 9.62
N ALA A 44 11.66 -9.44 10.94
CA ALA A 44 10.70 -8.92 11.90
C ALA A 44 11.39 -7.95 12.84
N THR A 45 10.66 -6.93 13.27
CA THR A 45 11.18 -5.90 14.17
C THR A 45 10.24 -5.67 15.33
N GLU A 46 10.81 -5.47 16.51
CA GLU A 46 10.09 -5.09 17.70
C GLU A 46 10.76 -3.84 18.27
N LEU A 47 9.96 -2.78 18.46
CA LEU A 47 10.40 -1.59 19.18
C LEU A 47 10.07 -1.74 20.65
N ILE A 48 11.09 -1.53 21.47
CA ILE A 48 10.95 -1.25 22.89
C ILE A 48 11.56 0.13 23.16
N GLN A 49 11.40 0.63 24.39
CA GLN A 49 11.95 1.92 24.75
C GLN A 49 13.46 2.01 24.42
N ASP A 50 13.84 3.02 23.65
CA ASP A 50 15.20 3.36 23.20
C ASP A 50 15.94 2.26 22.41
N LYS A 51 15.25 1.20 21.96
CA LYS A 51 15.89 0.05 21.32
C LYS A 51 14.98 -0.64 20.32
N ILE A 52 15.57 -1.02 19.21
CA ILE A 52 14.96 -1.92 18.23
C ILE A 52 15.58 -3.31 18.33
N ILE A 53 14.74 -4.35 18.32
CA ILE A 53 15.14 -5.74 18.12
C ILE A 53 14.84 -6.11 16.67
N ILE A 54 15.81 -6.75 16.01
CA ILE A 54 15.71 -7.19 14.62
C ILE A 54 15.94 -8.70 14.60
N GLN A 55 14.99 -9.43 14.04
CA GLN A 55 15.02 -10.88 13.92
C GLN A 55 14.78 -11.29 12.49
N GLY A 56 15.37 -12.41 12.08
CA GLY A 56 15.16 -12.94 10.74
C GLY A 56 15.91 -14.22 10.50
N VAL A 57 15.93 -14.64 9.24
CA VAL A 57 16.62 -15.83 8.79
C VAL A 57 17.64 -15.43 7.73
N LEU A 58 18.90 -15.76 7.99
CA LEU A 58 19.94 -15.72 6.97
C LEU A 58 19.84 -17.00 6.13
N HIS A 59 19.28 -16.89 4.94
CA HIS A 59 19.19 -17.99 3.98
C HIS A 59 20.45 -18.02 3.12
N LYS A 60 21.14 -19.16 3.10
CA LYS A 60 22.34 -19.39 2.29
C LYS A 60 22.09 -20.48 1.26
N GLN A 61 22.61 -20.28 0.06
CA GLN A 61 22.74 -21.30 -0.98
C GLN A 61 24.22 -21.57 -1.21
N ILE A 62 24.67 -22.78 -0.86
CA ILE A 62 26.05 -23.20 -0.94
C ILE A 62 26.21 -24.04 -2.22
N PHE A 63 27.03 -23.57 -3.16
CA PHE A 63 27.39 -24.33 -4.35
C PHE A 63 28.80 -24.90 -4.20
N PHE A 64 28.96 -26.20 -4.40
CA PHE A 64 30.24 -26.89 -4.20
C PHE A 64 30.47 -27.98 -5.25
N VAL A 65 31.73 -28.35 -5.47
CA VAL A 65 32.13 -29.42 -6.40
C VAL A 65 32.34 -30.68 -5.60
N GLY A 66 31.58 -31.74 -5.91
CA GLY A 66 31.72 -33.05 -5.27
C GLY A 66 32.93 -33.85 -5.77
N GLU A 67 33.23 -34.96 -5.11
CA GLU A 67 34.26 -35.91 -5.57
C GLU A 67 33.93 -36.54 -6.96
N ASP A 68 32.66 -36.49 -7.35
CA ASP A 68 32.16 -36.85 -8.68
C ASP A 68 32.46 -35.79 -9.76
N ASN A 69 33.12 -34.68 -9.40
CA ASN A 69 33.35 -33.50 -10.24
C ASN A 69 32.06 -32.82 -10.72
N VAL A 70 30.92 -33.07 -10.07
CA VAL A 70 29.64 -32.42 -10.36
C VAL A 70 29.41 -31.28 -9.37
N VAL A 71 28.75 -30.21 -9.84
CA VAL A 71 28.33 -29.11 -8.96
C VAL A 71 27.05 -29.52 -8.24
N HIS A 72 27.11 -29.51 -6.92
CA HIS A 72 25.97 -29.71 -6.03
C HIS A 72 25.61 -28.40 -5.36
N HIS A 73 24.39 -28.32 -4.83
CA HIS A 73 23.97 -27.21 -3.99
C HIS A 73 23.33 -27.73 -2.70
N GLN A 74 23.46 -26.95 -1.64
CA GLN A 74 22.81 -27.21 -0.36
C GLN A 74 22.38 -25.87 0.24
N ALA A 75 21.13 -25.82 0.71
CA ALA A 75 20.62 -24.66 1.42
C ALA A 75 20.88 -24.77 2.92
N GLU A 76 20.97 -23.62 3.59
CA GLU A 76 21.06 -23.53 5.03
C GLU A 76 20.36 -22.26 5.50
N ASP A 77 19.46 -22.41 6.48
CA ASP A 77 18.76 -21.32 7.14
C ASP A 77 19.34 -21.13 8.53
N VAL A 78 19.81 -19.92 8.82
CA VAL A 78 20.37 -19.56 10.13
C VAL A 78 19.53 -18.45 10.74
N PRO A 79 18.72 -18.72 11.79
CA PRO A 79 18.01 -17.67 12.47
C PRO A 79 19.00 -16.75 13.18
N PHE A 80 18.73 -15.44 13.16
CA PHE A 80 19.50 -14.46 13.90
C PHE A 80 18.59 -13.51 14.69
N SER A 81 19.19 -12.90 15.70
CA SER A 81 18.58 -11.82 16.49
C SER A 81 19.67 -10.82 16.84
N THR A 82 19.39 -9.54 16.64
CA THR A 82 20.25 -8.43 17.05
C THR A 82 19.40 -7.27 17.56
N PHE A 83 20.04 -6.26 18.13
CA PHE A 83 19.37 -5.05 18.56
C PHE A 83 20.23 -3.81 18.29
N ILE A 84 19.61 -2.65 18.09
CA ILE A 84 20.28 -1.37 17.93
C ILE A 84 19.68 -0.41 18.96
N ASP A 85 20.53 0.31 19.68
CA ASP A 85 20.07 1.37 20.59
C ASP A 85 19.79 2.63 19.76
N ILE A 86 18.55 3.12 19.79
CA ILE A 86 18.10 4.34 19.11
C ILE A 86 17.29 5.13 20.15
N PHE A 87 17.91 6.13 20.76
CA PHE A 87 17.27 6.90 21.83
C PHE A 87 16.07 7.70 21.32
N GLY A 88 15.00 7.73 22.12
CA GLY A 88 13.74 8.40 21.82
C GLY A 88 12.70 7.52 21.14
N THR A 89 13.01 6.25 20.84
CA THR A 89 12.05 5.34 20.20
C THR A 89 11.10 4.71 21.22
N GLU A 90 9.83 4.62 20.87
CA GLU A 90 8.77 4.02 21.68
C GLU A 90 7.97 2.97 20.87
N PRO A 91 7.26 2.02 21.54
CA PRO A 91 6.36 1.11 20.87
C PRO A 91 5.29 1.85 20.05
N GLY A 92 5.01 1.37 18.84
CA GLY A 92 4.02 1.97 17.93
C GLY A 92 4.61 2.92 16.89
N MET A 93 5.89 3.31 17.01
CA MET A 93 6.58 4.06 15.95
C MET A 93 6.86 3.19 14.72
N ASN A 94 7.02 3.84 13.56
CA ASN A 94 7.31 3.17 12.29
C ASN A 94 8.79 2.81 12.18
N VAL A 95 9.07 1.60 11.71
CA VAL A 95 10.43 1.09 11.54
C VAL A 95 10.69 0.74 10.08
N GLN A 96 11.80 1.25 9.55
CA GLN A 96 12.36 0.85 8.28
C GLN A 96 13.73 0.21 8.52
N VAL A 97 13.92 -1.05 8.09
CA VAL A 97 15.20 -1.75 8.17
C VAL A 97 15.68 -2.12 6.78
N GLN A 98 16.91 -1.72 6.47
CA GLN A 98 17.60 -2.07 5.23
C GLN A 98 18.79 -2.96 5.55
N PRO A 99 18.65 -4.29 5.36
CA PRO A 99 19.77 -5.21 5.49
C PRO A 99 20.65 -5.23 4.23
N VAL A 100 21.96 -5.32 4.40
CA VAL A 100 22.94 -5.53 3.34
C VAL A 100 23.90 -6.65 3.75
N ILE A 101 24.07 -7.66 2.90
CA ILE A 101 25.13 -8.65 3.06
C ILE A 101 26.43 -8.05 2.55
N GLU A 102 27.33 -7.67 3.45
CA GLU A 102 28.60 -7.04 3.08
C GLU A 102 29.62 -8.06 2.57
N THR A 103 29.75 -9.19 3.27
CA THR A 103 30.72 -10.22 2.90
C THR A 103 30.34 -11.60 3.37
N ILE A 104 30.79 -12.61 2.61
CA ILE A 104 30.70 -14.02 2.96
C ILE A 104 32.09 -14.62 2.84
N LEU A 105 32.68 -14.98 3.99
CA LEU A 105 33.94 -15.71 4.06
C LEU A 105 33.65 -17.17 4.35
N PHE A 106 34.39 -18.08 3.74
CA PHE A 106 34.22 -19.50 3.98
C PHE A 106 35.51 -20.27 3.84
N SER A 107 35.60 -21.40 4.55
CA SER A 107 36.72 -22.33 4.47
C SER A 107 36.20 -23.76 4.61
N LEU A 108 36.53 -24.60 3.63
CA LEU A 108 36.25 -26.03 3.71
C LEU A 108 37.30 -26.69 4.61
N ILE A 109 36.91 -27.06 5.83
CA ILE A 109 37.80 -27.59 6.88
C ILE A 109 38.10 -29.07 6.61
N THR A 110 37.07 -29.84 6.26
CA THR A 110 37.18 -31.21 5.77
C THR A 110 36.27 -31.34 4.54
N PRO A 111 36.35 -32.44 3.76
CA PRO A 111 35.47 -32.61 2.60
C PRO A 111 33.98 -32.46 2.92
N THR A 112 33.55 -32.68 4.16
CA THR A 112 32.14 -32.53 4.56
C THR A 112 31.87 -31.39 5.54
N LEU A 113 32.89 -30.70 6.05
CA LEU A 113 32.71 -29.65 7.06
C LEU A 113 33.09 -28.29 6.49
N LEU A 114 32.09 -27.42 6.30
CA LEU A 114 32.23 -26.08 5.79
C LEU A 114 32.08 -25.06 6.93
N HIS A 115 33.10 -24.25 7.16
CA HIS A 115 33.06 -23.12 8.06
C HIS A 115 32.72 -21.83 7.29
N GLN A 116 31.82 -21.01 7.82
CA GLN A 116 31.30 -19.83 7.14
C GLN A 116 31.20 -18.66 8.11
N LYS A 117 31.45 -17.45 7.59
CA LYS A 117 31.23 -16.17 8.27
C LYS A 117 30.50 -15.25 7.32
N VAL A 118 29.33 -14.80 7.73
CA VAL A 118 28.56 -13.79 6.98
C VAL A 118 28.52 -12.53 7.82
N VAL A 119 28.93 -11.41 7.23
CA VAL A 119 28.74 -10.09 7.83
C VAL A 119 27.56 -9.43 7.15
N ALA A 120 26.54 -9.11 7.93
CA ALA A 120 25.37 -8.39 7.50
C ALA A 120 25.32 -7.03 8.22
N GLU A 121 25.18 -5.95 7.47
CA GLU A 121 24.90 -4.62 8.01
C GLU A 121 23.40 -4.38 8.01
N PHE A 122 22.88 -3.81 9.10
CA PHE A 122 21.50 -3.38 9.22
C PHE A 122 21.49 -1.87 9.45
N PHE A 123 20.97 -1.13 8.48
CA PHE A 123 20.57 0.26 8.67
C PHE A 123 19.12 0.30 9.13
N VAL A 124 18.85 1.06 10.19
CA VAL A 124 17.51 1.25 10.74
C VAL A 124 17.18 2.73 10.78
N LYS A 125 15.95 3.06 10.38
CA LYS A 125 15.32 4.36 10.53
C LYS A 125 14.02 4.20 11.28
N VAL A 126 13.83 5.00 12.33
CA VAL A 126 12.58 5.04 13.10
C VAL A 126 11.92 6.39 12.86
N THR A 127 10.65 6.36 12.43
CA THR A 127 9.84 7.54 12.19
C THR A 127 8.53 7.49 12.96
N GLU A 128 7.96 8.66 13.23
CA GLU A 128 6.63 8.81 13.82
C GLU A 128 5.77 9.69 12.91
N SER A 129 4.53 9.28 12.65
CA SER A 129 3.60 10.09 11.86
C SER A 129 2.98 11.17 12.73
N ASN A 130 3.38 12.43 12.55
CA ASN A 130 2.86 13.56 13.32
C ASN A 130 2.10 14.55 12.43
N GLN A 131 1.16 15.27 13.04
CA GLN A 131 0.51 16.42 12.42
C GLN A 131 1.22 17.69 12.87
N LEU A 132 1.75 18.45 11.92
CA LEU A 132 2.58 19.62 12.17
C LEU A 132 2.16 20.76 11.28
N ASN A 133 2.18 21.98 11.81
CA ASN A 133 2.03 23.18 11.00
C ASN A 133 3.41 23.56 10.45
N LEU A 134 3.56 23.55 9.12
CA LEU A 134 4.83 23.93 8.50
C LEU A 134 4.80 25.39 8.03
N LEU A 135 5.94 26.06 8.14
CA LEU A 135 6.11 27.40 7.61
C LEU A 135 6.41 27.35 6.11
N GLU A 136 5.62 28.07 5.33
CA GLU A 136 5.87 28.30 3.91
C GLU A 136 7.00 29.33 3.73
N GLY A 137 7.86 29.10 2.74
CA GLY A 137 9.08 29.87 2.55
C GLY A 137 9.69 29.74 1.16
N THR A 138 11.02 29.73 1.11
CA THR A 138 11.80 29.72 -0.16
C THR A 138 12.72 28.51 -0.28
N GLY A 139 12.59 27.53 0.61
CA GLY A 139 13.32 26.27 0.52
C GLY A 139 12.76 25.33 -0.54
N PRO A 140 13.14 24.04 -0.49
CA PRO A 140 12.69 23.04 -1.46
C PRO A 140 11.16 22.97 -1.55
N LEU A 141 10.66 22.78 -2.77
CA LEU A 141 9.25 22.49 -3.00
C LEU A 141 9.01 21.04 -2.59
N VAL A 142 8.13 20.82 -1.61
CA VAL A 142 7.80 19.48 -1.12
C VAL A 142 6.33 19.19 -1.34
N ARG A 143 6.02 17.93 -1.63
CA ARG A 143 4.65 17.43 -1.66
C ARG A 143 4.28 16.93 -0.27
N LEU A 144 3.14 17.36 0.24
CA LEU A 144 2.64 17.04 1.58
C LEU A 144 1.17 16.66 1.51
N ASP A 145 0.71 15.91 2.51
CA ASP A 145 -0.71 15.63 2.70
C ASP A 145 -1.22 16.56 3.82
N GLN A 146 -1.92 17.62 3.43
CA GLN A 146 -2.55 18.57 4.34
C GLN A 146 -3.78 17.92 4.96
N VAL A 147 -3.91 18.01 6.28
CA VAL A 147 -5.11 17.57 7.00
C VAL A 147 -6.17 18.66 6.86
N ILE A 148 -7.27 18.30 6.21
CA ILE A 148 -8.44 19.17 6.04
C ILE A 148 -9.34 19.08 7.27
N GLY A 149 -9.55 17.86 7.76
CA GLY A 149 -10.28 17.60 8.99
C GLY A 149 -10.21 16.13 9.40
N GLU A 150 -10.50 15.88 10.67
CA GLU A 150 -10.62 14.55 11.23
C GLU A 150 -11.75 14.51 12.27
N GLY A 151 -12.28 13.32 12.51
CA GLY A 151 -13.35 13.13 13.50
C GLY A 151 -13.58 11.66 13.81
N THR A 152 -14.23 11.43 14.94
CA THR A 152 -14.72 10.10 15.34
C THR A 152 -16.24 10.10 15.46
N LYS A 153 -16.86 8.95 15.19
CA LYS A 153 -18.27 8.72 15.44
C LYS A 153 -18.50 7.27 15.84
N GLN A 154 -19.22 7.08 16.94
CA GLN A 154 -19.76 5.78 17.31
C GLN A 154 -21.13 5.57 16.65
N GLU A 155 -21.33 4.38 16.07
CA GLU A 155 -22.59 3.95 15.48
C GLU A 155 -23.04 2.65 16.16
N LEU A 156 -24.31 2.60 16.56
CA LEU A 156 -24.94 1.40 17.12
C LEU A 156 -25.79 0.74 16.03
N ILE A 157 -25.38 -0.46 15.61
CA ILE A 157 -26.17 -1.28 14.70
C ILE A 157 -26.88 -2.36 15.51
N GLU A 158 -28.21 -2.28 15.53
CA GLU A 158 -29.08 -3.23 16.23
C GLU A 158 -29.92 -4.00 15.21
N ASN A 159 -29.87 -5.33 15.28
CA ASN A 159 -30.67 -6.18 14.41
C ASN A 159 -31.02 -7.51 15.09
N THR A 160 -32.04 -8.18 14.56
CA THR A 160 -32.44 -9.53 14.98
C THR A 160 -32.16 -10.52 13.86
N VAL A 161 -31.68 -11.71 14.20
CA VAL A 161 -31.49 -12.83 13.27
C VAL A 161 -32.25 -14.05 13.76
N ILE A 162 -32.73 -14.85 12.82
CA ILE A 162 -33.33 -16.16 13.10
C ILE A 162 -32.23 -17.22 12.96
N LEU A 163 -32.02 -17.99 14.01
CA LEU A 163 -31.09 -19.11 14.03
C LEU A 163 -31.65 -20.26 13.21
N ASN A 164 -30.80 -20.90 12.41
CA ASN A 164 -31.15 -22.06 11.60
C ASN A 164 -31.48 -23.29 12.45
N VAL A 165 -31.05 -23.30 13.72
CA VAL A 165 -31.28 -24.35 14.70
C VAL A 165 -31.63 -23.69 16.03
N SER A 166 -32.67 -24.20 16.70
CA SER A 166 -33.09 -23.69 18.01
C SER A 166 -31.98 -23.88 19.05
N ALA A 167 -31.69 -22.84 19.82
CA ALA A 167 -30.56 -22.71 20.73
C ALA A 167 -31.00 -22.63 22.19
N ILE A 168 -30.18 -23.19 23.07
CA ILE A 168 -30.26 -23.01 24.53
C ILE A 168 -29.60 -21.71 24.94
N LYS A 169 -28.44 -21.39 24.33
CA LYS A 169 -27.66 -20.19 24.59
C LYS A 169 -26.77 -19.85 23.40
N ILE A 170 -26.38 -18.59 23.32
CA ILE A 170 -25.26 -18.12 22.49
C ILE A 170 -23.98 -18.30 23.28
N ASP A 171 -22.93 -18.79 22.62
CA ASP A 171 -21.61 -18.92 23.21
C ASP A 171 -20.77 -17.67 22.93
N ASP A 172 -20.68 -17.28 21.66
CA ASP A 172 -19.93 -16.09 21.25
C ASP A 172 -20.44 -15.53 19.91
N ILE A 173 -20.15 -14.25 19.66
CA ILE A 173 -20.31 -13.63 18.35
C ILE A 173 -19.02 -12.87 18.04
N THR A 174 -18.36 -13.27 16.97
CA THR A 174 -17.23 -12.51 16.41
C THR A 174 -17.70 -11.72 15.20
N ALA A 175 -17.11 -10.55 14.97
CA ALA A 175 -17.49 -9.70 13.85
C ALA A 175 -16.28 -9.03 13.21
N GLU A 176 -16.39 -8.75 11.92
CA GLU A 176 -15.44 -7.94 11.17
C GLU A 176 -16.19 -7.06 10.16
N ILE A 177 -15.57 -5.93 9.80
CA ILE A 177 -16.10 -5.02 8.79
C ILE A 177 -15.53 -5.38 7.43
N ARG A 178 -16.41 -5.56 6.44
CA ARG A 178 -16.07 -5.89 5.05
C ARG A 178 -16.64 -4.87 4.09
N ASP A 179 -16.10 -4.88 2.87
CA ASP A 179 -16.64 -4.18 1.70
C ASP A 179 -16.91 -2.69 1.93
N LEU A 180 -15.98 -2.02 2.63
CA LEU A 180 -16.08 -0.58 2.89
C LEU A 180 -16.06 0.21 1.59
N THR A 181 -17.09 1.02 1.40
CA THR A 181 -17.18 2.04 0.36
C THR A 181 -17.21 3.41 1.04
N ILE A 182 -16.32 4.30 0.61
CA ILE A 182 -16.18 5.64 1.16
C ILE A 182 -16.40 6.66 0.05
N GLU A 183 -17.26 7.64 0.31
CA GLU A 183 -17.51 8.76 -0.59
C GLU A 183 -17.29 10.08 0.15
N VAL A 184 -16.46 10.95 -0.43
CA VAL A 184 -16.25 12.31 0.08
C VAL A 184 -17.09 13.27 -0.75
N ILE A 185 -17.97 13.98 -0.06
CA ILE A 185 -18.80 15.06 -0.61
C ILE A 185 -18.52 16.35 0.17
N GLU A 186 -19.18 17.44 -0.21
CA GLU A 186 -19.04 18.73 0.48
C GLU A 186 -19.34 18.58 1.99
N ASP A 187 -18.33 18.89 2.81
CA ASP A 187 -18.33 18.87 4.27
C ASP A 187 -18.67 17.53 4.94
N LYS A 188 -18.71 16.41 4.20
CA LYS A 188 -19.08 15.08 4.73
C LYS A 188 -18.28 13.95 4.11
N VAL A 189 -18.12 12.90 4.91
CA VAL A 189 -17.66 11.59 4.46
C VAL A 189 -18.77 10.58 4.73
N ILE A 190 -19.22 9.89 3.68
CA ILE A 190 -20.19 8.79 3.75
C ILE A 190 -19.41 7.48 3.80
N ILE A 191 -19.80 6.60 4.72
CA ILE A 191 -19.18 5.29 4.94
C ILE A 191 -20.26 4.24 4.83
N GLN A 192 -20.05 3.27 3.96
CA GLN A 192 -20.94 2.13 3.76
C GLN A 192 -20.13 0.85 3.84
N GLY A 193 -20.74 -0.24 4.28
CA GLY A 193 -20.07 -1.53 4.32
C GLY A 193 -20.96 -2.61 4.88
N VAL A 194 -20.34 -3.76 5.18
CA VAL A 194 -21.00 -4.94 5.72
C VAL A 194 -20.34 -5.33 7.04
N ILE A 195 -21.15 -5.53 8.07
CA ILE A 195 -20.72 -6.23 9.28
C ILE A 195 -20.93 -7.72 9.04
N HIS A 196 -19.83 -8.45 8.89
CA HIS A 196 -19.86 -9.90 8.81
C HIS A 196 -19.70 -10.49 10.21
N LYS A 197 -20.70 -11.24 10.67
CA LYS A 197 -20.75 -11.84 12.00
C LYS A 197 -20.68 -13.36 11.90
N GLN A 198 -19.93 -13.98 12.80
CA GLN A 198 -19.94 -15.42 13.05
C GLN A 198 -20.56 -15.66 14.42
N ILE A 199 -21.71 -16.33 14.44
CA ILE A 199 -22.50 -16.62 15.63
C ILE A 199 -22.24 -18.07 16.02
N PHE A 200 -21.72 -18.30 17.22
CA PHE A 200 -21.49 -19.61 17.81
C PHE A 200 -22.50 -19.83 18.93
N PHE A 201 -23.23 -20.94 18.89
CA PHE A 201 -24.32 -21.20 19.82
C PHE A 201 -24.51 -22.70 20.11
N ILE A 202 -25.18 -23.02 21.23
CA ILE A 202 -25.45 -24.40 21.64
C ILE A 202 -26.91 -24.75 21.36
N GLY A 203 -27.14 -25.79 20.55
CA GLY A 203 -28.46 -26.30 20.22
C GLY A 203 -29.14 -27.04 21.38
N LEU A 204 -30.45 -27.32 21.24
CA LEU A 204 -31.22 -28.09 22.23
C LEU A 204 -30.69 -29.51 22.46
N ASP A 205 -29.90 -30.04 21.53
CA ASP A 205 -29.20 -31.32 21.58
C ASP A 205 -27.83 -31.25 22.31
N ASN A 206 -27.44 -30.08 22.82
CA ASN A 206 -26.11 -29.78 23.38
C ASN A 206 -24.95 -29.88 22.39
N VAL A 207 -25.23 -29.74 21.09
CA VAL A 207 -24.20 -29.62 20.05
C VAL A 207 -23.91 -28.15 19.78
N GLU A 208 -22.64 -27.82 19.53
CA GLU A 208 -22.24 -26.48 19.10
C GLU A 208 -22.51 -26.31 17.60
N TYR A 209 -23.18 -25.21 17.26
CA TYR A 209 -23.50 -24.81 15.91
C TYR A 209 -22.89 -23.45 15.60
N HIS A 210 -22.77 -23.18 14.31
CA HIS A 210 -22.23 -21.96 13.76
C HIS A 210 -23.17 -21.43 12.67
N GLN A 211 -23.39 -20.11 12.66
CA GLN A 211 -24.14 -19.41 11.64
C GLN A 211 -23.46 -18.07 11.31
N ALA A 212 -23.26 -17.81 10.02
CA ALA A 212 -22.79 -16.52 9.54
C ALA A 212 -23.96 -15.58 9.23
N GLU A 213 -23.75 -14.29 9.40
CA GLU A 213 -24.71 -13.24 9.06
C GLU A 213 -23.99 -12.00 8.54
N ASP A 214 -24.52 -11.41 7.47
CA ASP A 214 -24.07 -10.13 6.92
C ASP A 214 -25.12 -9.05 7.17
N VAL A 215 -24.70 -7.92 7.74
CA VAL A 215 -25.57 -6.76 7.98
C VAL A 215 -24.96 -5.53 7.32
N GLU A 216 -25.65 -5.01 6.31
CA GLU A 216 -25.26 -3.75 5.66
C GLU A 216 -25.46 -2.56 6.61
N PHE A 217 -24.52 -1.62 6.58
CA PHE A 217 -24.65 -0.34 7.29
C PHE A 217 -24.28 0.83 6.40
N SER A 218 -24.81 2.00 6.75
CA SER A 218 -24.44 3.28 6.15
C SER A 218 -24.43 4.34 7.24
N THR A 219 -23.33 5.08 7.33
CA THR A 219 -23.20 6.22 8.24
C THR A 219 -22.46 7.37 7.54
N PHE A 220 -22.37 8.51 8.21
CA PHE A 220 -21.58 9.64 7.75
C PHE A 220 -20.99 10.41 8.93
N LEU A 221 -19.86 11.08 8.67
CA LEU A 221 -19.26 12.08 9.55
C LEU A 221 -19.26 13.45 8.87
N ASP A 222 -19.53 14.49 9.64
CA ASP A 222 -19.34 15.87 9.21
C ASP A 222 -17.86 16.24 9.35
N ILE A 223 -17.21 16.54 8.23
CA ILE A 223 -15.81 16.95 8.14
C ILE A 223 -15.75 18.27 7.35
N PRO A 224 -15.86 19.43 8.03
CA PRO A 224 -15.86 20.73 7.36
C PRO A 224 -14.62 20.94 6.49
N GLY A 225 -14.80 21.42 5.27
CA GLY A 225 -13.76 21.61 4.26
C GLY A 225 -13.53 20.41 3.34
N ALA A 226 -14.11 19.24 3.64
CA ALA A 226 -14.03 18.08 2.77
C ALA A 226 -14.72 18.34 1.42
N THR A 227 -14.10 17.92 0.33
CA THR A 227 -14.66 18.05 -1.03
C THR A 227 -14.31 16.82 -1.88
N THR A 228 -15.07 16.62 -2.95
CA THR A 228 -14.89 15.47 -3.86
C THR A 228 -13.48 15.45 -4.47
N GLY A 229 -12.84 14.28 -4.42
CA GLY A 229 -11.49 14.06 -4.94
C GLY A 229 -10.38 14.22 -3.91
N MET A 230 -10.68 14.63 -2.68
CA MET A 230 -9.75 14.57 -1.55
C MET A 230 -9.52 13.12 -1.11
N ASP A 231 -8.35 12.87 -0.53
CA ASP A 231 -7.96 11.57 0.02
C ASP A 231 -8.61 11.40 1.39
N VAL A 232 -9.08 10.19 1.71
CA VAL A 232 -9.71 9.89 3.00
C VAL A 232 -9.22 8.56 3.55
N VAL A 233 -8.94 8.56 4.84
CA VAL A 233 -8.66 7.34 5.61
C VAL A 233 -9.81 7.13 6.59
N VAL A 234 -10.37 5.93 6.59
CA VAL A 234 -11.42 5.50 7.51
C VAL A 234 -10.95 4.25 8.25
N GLU A 235 -10.92 4.32 9.57
CA GLU A 235 -10.51 3.23 10.46
C GLU A 235 -11.69 2.84 11.36
N PRO A 236 -12.43 1.77 11.03
CA PRO A 236 -13.48 1.27 11.91
C PRO A 236 -12.92 0.35 12.99
N THR A 237 -13.38 0.52 14.22
CA THR A 237 -13.08 -0.35 15.36
C THR A 237 -14.39 -0.85 15.96
N ILE A 238 -14.55 -2.18 16.03
CA ILE A 238 -15.67 -2.78 16.77
C ILE A 238 -15.34 -2.72 18.25
N GLU A 239 -16.01 -1.83 18.98
CA GLU A 239 -15.75 -1.62 20.40
C GLU A 239 -16.47 -2.65 21.26
N PHE A 240 -17.68 -3.04 20.87
CA PHE A 240 -18.53 -3.89 21.68
C PHE A 240 -19.58 -4.64 20.85
N ILE A 241 -19.81 -5.90 21.23
CA ILE A 241 -20.90 -6.72 20.72
C ILE A 241 -21.73 -7.18 21.92
N HIS A 242 -23.02 -6.85 21.92
CA HIS A 242 -23.99 -7.35 22.87
C HIS A 242 -25.04 -8.18 22.15
N PHE A 243 -25.48 -9.25 22.80
CA PHE A 243 -26.48 -10.13 22.25
C PHE A 243 -27.40 -10.67 23.33
N GLU A 244 -28.65 -10.93 22.94
CA GLU A 244 -29.69 -11.48 23.79
C GLU A 244 -30.52 -12.48 22.99
N LEU A 245 -30.55 -13.73 23.45
CA LEU A 245 -31.42 -14.76 22.89
C LEU A 245 -32.84 -14.53 23.42
N LEU A 246 -33.73 -13.99 22.59
CA LEU A 246 -35.09 -13.60 22.98
C LEU A 246 -36.02 -14.82 23.15
N ASP A 247 -35.84 -15.80 22.28
CA ASP A 247 -36.43 -17.13 22.33
C ASP A 247 -35.46 -18.15 21.70
N GLU A 248 -35.85 -19.42 21.60
CA GLU A 248 -34.94 -20.47 21.11
C GLU A 248 -34.41 -20.22 19.70
N GLU A 249 -35.03 -19.38 18.87
CA GLU A 249 -34.59 -19.13 17.48
C GLU A 249 -34.26 -17.66 17.20
N THR A 250 -34.71 -16.74 18.03
CA THR A 250 -34.63 -15.29 17.76
C THR A 250 -33.54 -14.64 18.59
N LEU A 251 -32.48 -14.19 17.91
CA LEU A 251 -31.31 -13.57 18.54
C LEU A 251 -31.26 -12.06 18.24
N LEU A 252 -31.35 -11.23 19.28
CA LEU A 252 -31.08 -9.79 19.22
C LEU A 252 -29.58 -9.54 19.33
N GLN A 253 -29.05 -8.66 18.48
CA GLN A 253 -27.64 -8.31 18.42
C GLN A 253 -27.49 -6.79 18.34
N LYS A 254 -26.46 -6.29 19.02
CA LYS A 254 -26.09 -4.87 19.07
C LYS A 254 -24.59 -4.77 18.88
N VAL A 255 -24.14 -4.12 17.83
CA VAL A 255 -22.73 -3.90 17.53
C VAL A 255 -22.46 -2.40 17.61
N VAL A 256 -21.51 -2.01 18.45
CA VAL A 256 -21.01 -0.63 18.54
C VAL A 256 -19.71 -0.54 17.75
N ILE A 257 -19.70 0.34 16.76
CA ILE A 257 -18.55 0.58 15.89
C ILE A 257 -18.13 2.03 16.03
N GLU A 258 -16.87 2.28 16.38
CA GLU A 258 -16.25 3.59 16.27
C GLU A 258 -15.61 3.74 14.89
N PHE A 259 -15.95 4.80 14.16
CA PHE A 259 -15.30 5.18 12.91
C PHE A 259 -14.41 6.40 13.17
N PHE A 260 -13.10 6.25 12.99
CA PHE A 260 -12.19 7.37 12.85
C PHE A 260 -12.06 7.73 11.36
N VAL A 261 -12.21 9.01 11.04
CA VAL A 261 -12.11 9.54 9.67
C VAL A 261 -11.10 10.65 9.63
N LYS A 262 -10.22 10.64 8.62
CA LYS A 262 -9.29 11.72 8.32
C LYS A 262 -9.31 12.05 6.84
N VAL A 263 -9.59 13.31 6.50
CA VAL A 263 -9.57 13.82 5.13
C VAL A 263 -8.29 14.62 4.91
N THR A 264 -7.58 14.31 3.85
CA THR A 264 -6.35 14.97 3.45
C THR A 264 -6.37 15.45 2.00
N GLU A 265 -5.65 16.53 1.73
CA GLU A 265 -5.41 17.04 0.39
C GLU A 265 -3.90 17.04 0.09
N SER A 266 -3.53 16.51 -1.07
CA SER A 266 -2.15 16.59 -1.56
C SER A 266 -1.80 18.01 -2.01
N ILE A 267 -0.97 18.72 -1.25
CA ILE A 267 -0.50 20.07 -1.57
C ILE A 267 0.99 20.09 -1.94
N GLN A 268 1.45 21.20 -2.52
CA GLN A 268 2.86 21.50 -2.71
C GLN A 268 3.17 22.85 -2.10
N ILE A 269 4.18 22.91 -1.23
CA ILE A 269 4.64 24.18 -0.65
C ILE A 269 6.16 24.21 -0.63
N ASN A 270 6.73 25.41 -0.71
CA ASN A 270 8.13 25.61 -0.40
C ASN A 270 8.28 25.69 1.12
N VAL A 271 9.07 24.81 1.73
CA VAL A 271 9.26 24.81 3.19
C VAL A 271 10.38 25.74 3.63
N VAL A 272 10.31 26.25 4.87
CA VAL A 272 11.44 26.96 5.50
C VAL A 272 12.38 25.95 6.15
N LEU A 273 13.62 25.86 5.65
CA LEU A 273 14.67 25.08 6.31
C LEU A 273 15.18 25.80 7.58
N GLY A 274 15.52 25.03 8.60
CA GLY A 274 16.10 25.59 9.82
C GLY A 274 15.96 24.67 11.04
N PRO A 275 16.32 25.17 12.24
CA PRO A 275 16.17 24.41 13.47
C PRO A 275 14.68 24.13 13.72
N GLY A 276 14.32 22.85 13.72
CA GLY A 276 12.94 22.37 13.86
C GLY A 276 12.89 20.85 13.77
N ALA A 277 11.76 20.31 13.32
CA ALA A 277 11.58 18.87 13.17
C ALA A 277 12.41 18.35 11.98
N LEU A 278 13.06 17.20 12.15
CA LEU A 278 13.66 16.46 11.05
C LEU A 278 12.57 15.63 10.39
N LEU A 279 12.15 16.01 9.20
CA LEU A 279 11.04 15.37 8.48
C LEU A 279 11.57 14.58 7.30
N LYS A 280 11.00 13.39 7.07
CA LYS A 280 11.16 12.67 5.81
C LYS A 280 10.06 13.13 4.85
N LEU A 281 10.42 13.91 3.84
CA LEU A 281 9.51 14.57 2.91
C LEU A 281 9.83 14.22 1.46
N ASP A 282 8.79 14.19 0.63
CA ASP A 282 8.94 14.03 -0.82
C ASP A 282 9.20 15.41 -1.45
N THR A 283 10.46 15.67 -1.81
CA THR A 283 10.86 16.89 -2.51
C THR A 283 10.51 16.75 -3.99
N VAL A 284 9.86 17.75 -4.55
CA VAL A 284 9.46 17.78 -5.97
C VAL A 284 10.66 18.19 -6.81
N VAL A 285 11.12 17.25 -7.65
CA VAL A 285 12.24 17.45 -8.57
C VAL A 285 11.75 18.17 -9.82
N GLY A 286 10.61 17.72 -10.34
CA GLY A 286 9.94 18.37 -11.46
C GLY A 286 8.58 17.74 -11.75
N GLU A 287 7.76 18.48 -12.47
CA GLU A 287 6.46 18.04 -12.96
C GLU A 287 6.22 18.60 -14.36
N ASP A 288 5.51 17.83 -15.18
CA ASP A 288 5.12 18.26 -16.52
C ASP A 288 3.86 17.51 -16.96
N THR A 289 3.14 18.10 -17.91
CA THR A 289 1.93 17.52 -18.49
C THR A 289 2.15 17.24 -19.97
N LYS A 290 1.86 16.00 -20.39
CA LYS A 290 1.97 15.60 -21.79
C LYS A 290 0.67 15.02 -22.30
N GLN A 291 0.15 15.60 -23.38
CA GLN A 291 -0.93 15.00 -24.16
C GLN A 291 -0.38 13.98 -25.17
N LEU A 292 -1.07 12.85 -25.30
CA LEU A 292 -0.77 11.76 -26.20
C LEU A 292 -2.01 11.38 -27.01
N LEU A 293 -1.87 11.33 -28.33
CA LEU A 293 -2.90 10.79 -29.22
C LEU A 293 -2.64 9.30 -29.46
N VAL A 294 -3.54 8.44 -28.98
CA VAL A 294 -3.54 7.00 -29.26
C VAL A 294 -4.58 6.71 -30.34
N GLU A 295 -4.11 6.52 -31.57
CA GLU A 295 -4.95 6.18 -32.71
C GLU A 295 -4.85 4.70 -33.05
N ASN A 296 -5.99 4.03 -33.19
CA ASN A 296 -6.03 2.65 -33.68
C ASN A 296 -7.26 2.40 -34.58
N THR A 297 -7.16 1.40 -35.46
CA THR A 297 -8.28 0.89 -36.24
C THR A 297 -8.53 -0.56 -35.87
N ILE A 298 -9.78 -0.88 -35.51
CA ILE A 298 -10.19 -2.23 -35.12
C ILE A 298 -11.22 -2.80 -36.12
N VAL A 299 -11.20 -4.12 -36.27
CA VAL A 299 -12.28 -4.87 -36.92
C VAL A 299 -13.30 -5.29 -35.86
N LEU A 300 -14.54 -4.85 -36.03
CA LEU A 300 -15.66 -5.21 -35.19
C LEU A 300 -16.00 -6.69 -35.38
N SER A 301 -16.43 -7.34 -34.30
CA SER A 301 -16.83 -8.74 -34.28
C SER A 301 -18.07 -9.02 -35.15
N GLN A 302 -18.86 -7.99 -35.43
CA GLN A 302 -20.07 -8.03 -36.25
C GLN A 302 -20.22 -6.72 -37.03
N ALA A 303 -20.96 -6.76 -38.13
CA ALA A 303 -21.31 -5.56 -38.88
C ALA A 303 -22.18 -4.61 -38.01
N ALA A 304 -21.74 -3.37 -37.88
CA ALA A 304 -22.36 -2.28 -37.16
C ALA A 304 -23.08 -1.32 -38.10
N ILE A 305 -24.25 -0.85 -37.66
CA ILE A 305 -24.96 0.29 -38.25
C ILE A 305 -24.38 1.60 -37.70
N LYS A 306 -24.11 1.64 -36.39
CA LYS A 306 -23.57 2.81 -35.70
C LYS A 306 -22.85 2.41 -34.40
N ILE A 307 -21.93 3.26 -33.96
CA ILE A 307 -21.34 3.19 -32.62
C ILE A 307 -22.23 3.96 -31.65
N ARG A 308 -22.55 3.36 -30.50
CA ARG A 308 -23.27 4.04 -29.42
C ARG A 308 -22.28 4.86 -28.59
N GLU A 309 -21.23 4.20 -28.11
CA GLU A 309 -20.30 4.77 -27.13
C GLU A 309 -18.99 3.98 -27.13
N ILE A 310 -17.91 4.67 -26.79
CA ILE A 310 -16.63 4.05 -26.45
C ILE A 310 -16.20 4.61 -25.10
N VAL A 311 -16.12 3.75 -24.09
CA VAL A 311 -15.60 4.10 -22.76
C VAL A 311 -14.14 3.69 -22.71
N ALA A 312 -13.24 4.65 -22.52
CA ALA A 312 -11.80 4.40 -22.45
C ALA A 312 -11.27 4.67 -21.04
N ARG A 313 -10.26 3.91 -20.63
CA ARG A 313 -9.47 4.17 -19.42
C ARG A 313 -8.02 3.75 -19.65
N VAL A 314 -7.11 4.36 -18.91
CA VAL A 314 -5.71 3.96 -18.92
C VAL A 314 -5.47 2.89 -17.85
N GLU A 315 -4.81 1.82 -18.23
CA GLU A 315 -4.45 0.70 -17.36
C GLU A 315 -2.98 0.34 -17.53
N ARG A 316 -2.46 -0.46 -16.58
CA ARG A 316 -1.11 -1.06 -16.64
C ARG A 316 -0.02 -0.02 -16.89
N LEU A 317 -0.15 1.14 -16.26
CA LEU A 317 0.87 2.20 -16.30
C LEU A 317 2.14 1.74 -15.60
N MET A 318 3.25 1.88 -16.30
CA MET A 318 4.59 1.67 -15.79
C MET A 318 5.43 2.89 -16.16
N ALA A 319 6.38 3.22 -15.30
CA ALA A 319 7.28 4.32 -15.52
C ALA A 319 8.70 3.97 -15.09
N GLU A 320 9.66 4.47 -15.86
CA GLU A 320 11.08 4.35 -15.57
C GLU A 320 11.68 5.74 -15.59
N VAL A 321 12.30 6.13 -14.47
CA VAL A 321 13.04 7.38 -14.37
C VAL A 321 14.47 7.13 -14.81
N ILE A 322 14.91 7.89 -15.81
CA ILE A 322 16.28 7.95 -16.28
C ILE A 322 16.79 9.39 -16.19
N GLU A 323 18.05 9.63 -16.54
CA GLU A 323 18.64 10.97 -16.53
C GLU A 323 17.80 11.97 -17.35
N ASP A 324 17.27 12.99 -16.66
CA ASP A 324 16.45 14.09 -17.16
C ASP A 324 15.13 13.67 -17.86
N LYS A 325 14.70 12.41 -17.75
CA LYS A 325 13.50 11.92 -18.45
C LYS A 325 12.74 10.86 -17.65
N VAL A 326 11.44 10.79 -17.93
CA VAL A 326 10.57 9.70 -17.50
C VAL A 326 10.04 8.98 -18.74
N ILE A 327 10.31 7.68 -18.85
CA ILE A 327 9.68 6.82 -19.87
C ILE A 327 8.40 6.26 -19.27
N ILE A 328 7.31 6.32 -20.03
CA ILE A 328 5.97 5.89 -19.61
C ILE A 328 5.47 4.86 -20.60
N GLN A 329 4.92 3.77 -20.08
CA GLN A 329 4.26 2.72 -20.83
C GLN A 329 2.91 2.42 -20.20
N GLY A 330 1.91 2.12 -21.01
CA GLY A 330 0.59 1.79 -20.50
C GLY A 330 -0.30 1.21 -21.59
N VAL A 331 -1.54 0.96 -21.24
CA VAL A 331 -2.56 0.47 -22.17
C VAL A 331 -3.80 1.34 -22.07
N VAL A 332 -4.28 1.80 -23.21
CA VAL A 332 -5.63 2.36 -23.31
C VAL A 332 -6.58 1.18 -23.52
N HIS A 333 -7.30 0.83 -22.45
CA HIS A 333 -8.36 -0.17 -22.48
C HIS A 333 -9.68 0.49 -22.86
N LYS A 334 -10.37 -0.06 -23.85
CA LYS A 334 -11.59 0.50 -24.42
C LYS A 334 -12.72 -0.52 -24.38
N GLN A 335 -13.90 -0.05 -24.04
CA GLN A 335 -15.16 -0.78 -24.09
C GLN A 335 -16.02 -0.14 -25.18
N ILE A 336 -16.22 -0.86 -26.28
CA ILE A 336 -16.92 -0.39 -27.48
C ILE A 336 -18.32 -0.96 -27.48
N PHE A 337 -19.32 -0.09 -27.47
CA PHE A 337 -20.73 -0.45 -27.58
C PHE A 337 -21.27 0.01 -28.94
N PHE A 338 -21.80 -0.91 -29.74
CA PHE A 338 -22.30 -0.61 -31.08
C PHE A 338 -23.59 -1.37 -31.39
N ILE A 339 -24.37 -0.86 -32.35
CA ILE A 339 -25.62 -1.48 -32.79
C ILE A 339 -25.37 -2.24 -34.09
N ASN A 340 -25.67 -3.53 -34.12
CA ASN A 340 -25.50 -4.37 -35.31
C ASN A 340 -26.69 -4.30 -36.27
N GLU A 341 -26.60 -5.01 -37.40
CA GLU A 341 -27.67 -5.07 -38.43
C GLU A 341 -29.00 -5.64 -37.93
N ASN A 342 -29.00 -6.37 -36.81
CA ASN A 342 -30.20 -6.90 -36.16
C ASN A 342 -30.78 -5.96 -35.09
N ASN A 343 -30.30 -4.71 -34.99
CA ASN A 343 -30.65 -3.73 -33.94
C ASN A 343 -30.32 -4.21 -32.52
N LEU A 344 -29.34 -5.09 -32.36
CA LEU A 344 -28.84 -5.52 -31.04
C LEU A 344 -27.63 -4.69 -30.65
N GLU A 345 -27.55 -4.35 -29.37
CA GLU A 345 -26.34 -3.78 -28.78
C GLU A 345 -25.30 -4.89 -28.58
N ILE A 346 -24.13 -4.69 -29.17
CA ILE A 346 -22.98 -5.57 -29.08
C ILE A 346 -21.87 -4.83 -28.32
N HIS A 347 -21.17 -5.60 -27.50
CA HIS A 347 -20.06 -5.16 -26.69
C HIS A 347 -18.77 -5.81 -27.20
N GLN A 348 -17.71 -5.02 -27.34
CA GLN A 348 -16.38 -5.50 -27.71
C GLN A 348 -15.31 -4.67 -26.98
N SER A 349 -14.36 -5.35 -26.35
CA SER A 349 -13.21 -4.70 -25.71
C SER A 349 -12.00 -4.63 -26.64
N GLU A 350 -11.12 -3.67 -26.37
CA GLU A 350 -9.84 -3.52 -27.05
C GLU A 350 -8.77 -2.92 -26.13
N ASP A 351 -7.58 -3.51 -26.17
CA ASP A 351 -6.38 -3.00 -25.49
C ASP A 351 -5.41 -2.42 -26.52
N VAL A 352 -5.09 -1.14 -26.41
CA VAL A 352 -4.08 -0.49 -27.26
C VAL A 352 -2.89 -0.06 -26.40
N PRO A 353 -1.73 -0.72 -26.51
CA PRO A 353 -0.54 -0.29 -25.78
C PRO A 353 -0.02 1.03 -26.32
N PHE A 354 0.52 1.85 -25.41
CA PHE A 354 1.22 3.08 -25.76
C PHE A 354 2.55 3.19 -25.00
N SER A 355 3.46 3.99 -25.56
CA SER A 355 4.68 4.41 -24.88
C SER A 355 4.99 5.86 -25.25
N THR A 356 5.49 6.61 -24.28
CA THR A 356 5.94 7.98 -24.44
C THR A 356 7.07 8.27 -23.46
N PHE A 357 7.69 9.43 -23.59
CA PHE A 357 8.61 9.96 -22.59
C PHE A 357 8.30 11.44 -22.31
N VAL A 358 8.70 11.93 -21.15
CA VAL A 358 8.58 13.33 -20.74
C VAL A 358 9.94 13.79 -20.24
N ASP A 359 10.38 14.98 -20.66
CA ASP A 359 11.64 15.56 -20.22
C ASP A 359 11.41 16.24 -18.86
N ILE A 360 12.04 15.73 -17.81
CA ILE A 360 11.96 16.26 -16.44
C ILE A 360 13.40 16.53 -15.97
N PRO A 361 13.93 17.76 -16.16
CA PRO A 361 15.28 18.09 -15.75
C PRO A 361 15.54 17.82 -14.27
N GLY A 362 16.66 17.17 -13.95
CA GLY A 362 17.04 16.77 -12.58
C GLY A 362 16.55 15.39 -12.17
N ALA A 363 15.70 14.73 -12.98
CA ALA A 363 15.27 13.36 -12.72
C ALA A 363 16.44 12.38 -12.88
N VAL A 364 16.61 11.45 -11.94
CA VAL A 364 17.62 10.39 -11.99
C VAL A 364 17.05 9.05 -11.51
N GLN A 365 17.73 7.96 -11.88
CA GLN A 365 17.31 6.61 -11.50
C GLN A 365 17.19 6.46 -9.98
N GLY A 366 16.08 5.84 -9.54
CA GLY A 366 15.78 5.62 -8.12
C GLY A 366 14.86 6.67 -7.50
N MET A 367 14.58 7.79 -8.19
CA MET A 367 13.54 8.74 -7.79
C MET A 367 12.14 8.16 -8.00
N ASP A 368 11.19 8.64 -7.20
CA ASP A 368 9.80 8.25 -7.27
C ASP A 368 9.07 9.03 -8.36
N VAL A 369 8.16 8.35 -9.06
CA VAL A 369 7.35 8.97 -10.12
C VAL A 369 5.87 8.69 -9.91
N ARG A 370 5.06 9.73 -9.99
CA ARG A 370 3.59 9.66 -9.95
C ARG A 370 3.03 10.12 -11.28
N ILE A 371 2.11 9.33 -11.83
CA ILE A 371 1.45 9.62 -13.11
C ILE A 371 -0.04 9.62 -12.88
N LYS A 372 -0.71 10.72 -13.23
CA LYS A 372 -2.17 10.84 -13.23
C LYS A 372 -2.66 10.93 -14.68
N PRO A 373 -3.22 9.84 -15.25
CA PRO A 373 -3.79 9.87 -16.58
C PRO A 373 -5.23 10.41 -16.56
N ILE A 374 -5.58 11.20 -17.56
CA ILE A 374 -6.95 11.65 -17.83
C ILE A 374 -7.26 11.37 -19.30
N ILE A 375 -8.42 10.74 -19.57
CA ILE A 375 -8.95 10.66 -20.94
C ILE A 375 -9.69 11.97 -21.22
N GLU A 376 -9.12 12.82 -22.06
CA GLU A 376 -9.75 14.09 -22.42
C GLU A 376 -10.87 13.90 -23.43
N THR A 377 -10.64 13.07 -24.45
CA THR A 377 -11.63 12.80 -25.48
C THR A 377 -11.40 11.48 -26.19
N VAL A 378 -12.51 10.91 -26.67
CA VAL A 378 -12.52 9.73 -27.55
C VAL A 378 -13.28 10.11 -28.82
N LEU A 379 -12.57 10.17 -29.93
CA LEU A 379 -13.14 10.41 -31.26
C LEU A 379 -13.15 9.09 -32.03
N PHE A 380 -14.19 8.84 -32.81
CA PHE A 380 -14.29 7.63 -33.60
C PHE A 380 -15.02 7.86 -34.92
N GLU A 381 -14.68 7.03 -35.89
CA GLU A 381 -15.22 7.07 -37.25
C GLU A 381 -15.42 5.63 -37.73
N LEU A 382 -16.67 5.28 -38.01
CA LEU A 382 -17.01 4.00 -38.65
C LEU A 382 -16.72 4.13 -40.15
N LEU A 383 -15.63 3.52 -40.62
CA LEU A 383 -15.14 3.65 -41.99
C LEU A 383 -15.99 2.83 -42.98
N ASP A 384 -16.42 1.65 -42.53
CA ASP A 384 -17.39 0.77 -43.17
C ASP A 384 -18.13 0.00 -42.07
N ASN A 385 -19.04 -0.92 -42.44
CA ASN A 385 -19.86 -1.61 -41.44
C ASN A 385 -19.05 -2.50 -40.47
N ILE A 386 -17.77 -2.79 -40.69
CA ILE A 386 -16.99 -3.63 -39.77
C ILE A 386 -15.68 -2.98 -39.30
N THR A 387 -15.28 -1.85 -39.89
CA THR A 387 -13.99 -1.21 -39.62
C THR A 387 -14.19 0.11 -38.87
N LEU A 388 -13.67 0.19 -37.65
CA LEU A 388 -13.81 1.35 -36.77
C LEU A 388 -12.45 1.99 -36.48
N ARG A 389 -12.27 3.25 -36.89
CA ARG A 389 -11.13 4.10 -36.49
C ARG A 389 -11.45 4.82 -35.19
N GLN A 390 -10.48 4.87 -34.29
CA GLN A 390 -10.61 5.46 -32.96
C GLN A 390 -9.38 6.31 -32.65
N LYS A 391 -9.59 7.42 -31.97
CA LYS A 391 -8.56 8.35 -31.51
C LYS A 391 -8.86 8.71 -30.07
N VAL A 392 -7.98 8.32 -29.16
CA VAL A 392 -8.08 8.65 -27.74
C VAL A 392 -7.02 9.68 -27.41
N VAL A 393 -7.43 10.83 -26.89
CA VAL A 393 -6.49 11.83 -26.37
C VAL A 393 -6.35 11.59 -24.87
N VAL A 394 -5.12 11.28 -24.46
CA VAL A 394 -4.74 11.01 -23.08
C VAL A 394 -3.86 12.15 -22.60
N GLU A 395 -4.28 12.86 -21.56
CA GLU A 395 -3.41 13.76 -20.82
C GLU A 395 -2.73 12.96 -19.70
N LEU A 396 -1.41 13.09 -19.60
CA LEU A 396 -0.61 12.51 -18.53
C LEU A 396 -0.02 13.67 -17.73
N PHE A 397 -0.38 13.78 -16.45
CA PHE A 397 0.35 14.62 -15.49
C PHE A 397 1.43 13.76 -14.81
N ILE A 398 2.69 14.16 -14.91
CA ILE A 398 3.85 13.44 -14.39
C ILE A 398 4.47 14.29 -13.29
N LYS A 399 4.80 13.65 -12.17
CA LYS A 399 5.57 14.27 -11.08
C LYS A 399 6.68 13.35 -10.64
N VAL A 400 7.90 13.88 -10.58
CA VAL A 400 9.07 13.19 -10.02
C VAL A 400 9.37 13.78 -8.66
N THR A 401 9.52 12.91 -7.66
CA THR A 401 9.86 13.27 -6.28
C THR A 401 11.07 12.48 -5.80
N GLU A 402 11.79 13.07 -4.86
CA GLU A 402 12.85 12.42 -4.12
C GLU A 402 12.54 12.49 -2.62
N SER A 403 12.50 11.34 -1.96
CA SER A 403 12.38 11.25 -0.51
C SER A 403 13.66 11.76 0.16
N GLN A 404 13.57 12.90 0.86
CA GLN A 404 14.70 13.55 1.54
C GLN A 404 14.40 13.75 3.03
N GLN A 405 15.45 13.79 3.85
CA GLN A 405 15.36 14.26 5.22
C GLN A 405 15.70 15.74 5.30
N LEU A 406 14.71 16.55 5.65
CA LEU A 406 14.84 17.99 5.73
C LEU A 406 14.59 18.44 7.17
N GLN A 407 15.48 19.28 7.68
CA GLN A 407 15.22 19.97 8.94
C GLN A 407 14.37 21.20 8.65
N VAL A 408 13.10 21.13 9.04
CA VAL A 408 12.07 22.11 8.67
C VAL A 408 11.58 22.85 9.90
N GLN A 409 11.43 24.16 9.77
CA GLN A 409 10.81 24.97 10.80
C GLN A 409 9.32 24.66 10.88
N VAL A 410 8.88 24.28 12.08
CA VAL A 410 7.47 24.15 12.40
C VAL A 410 6.98 25.47 12.98
N ALA A 411 5.75 25.85 12.66
CA ALA A 411 5.09 26.93 13.37
C ALA A 411 4.98 26.50 14.85
N ALA A 412 5.61 27.27 15.76
CA ALA A 412 5.71 26.96 17.19
C ALA A 412 4.34 26.63 17.82
N PRO A 413 4.30 25.78 18.86
CA PRO A 413 3.27 24.75 19.01
C PRO A 413 1.91 25.29 19.47
N TYR A 414 0.83 24.74 18.89
CA TYR A 414 -0.46 24.69 19.58
C TYR A 414 -0.34 23.66 20.72
N GLY A 415 -0.58 24.13 21.94
CA GLY A 415 -0.58 23.29 23.16
C GLY A 415 -1.63 22.18 23.11
N PRO A 416 -1.61 21.25 24.09
CA PRO A 416 -2.48 20.08 24.07
C PRO A 416 -3.95 20.51 24.19
N TYR A 417 -4.79 20.10 23.23
CA TYR A 417 -6.22 20.03 23.45
C TYR A 417 -6.47 18.86 24.39
N TYR A 418 -6.51 19.15 25.70
CA TYR A 418 -7.31 18.36 26.62
C TYR A 418 -8.76 18.78 26.40
N PHE A 419 -9.58 17.90 25.83
CA PHE A 419 -11.01 17.84 26.11
C PHE A 419 -11.45 16.39 26.22
#